data_AF-A0A533RQN1-F1
#
_entry.id   AF-A0A533RQN1-F1
#
_cell.length_a   1.000
_cell.length_b   1.000
_cell.length_c   1.000
_cell.angle_alpha   90.00
_cell.angle_beta   90.00
_cell.angle_gamma   90.00
#
_symmetry.space_group_name_H-M   'P 1'
#
loop_
_entity.id
_entity.type
_entity.pdbx_description
1 polymer ?
#
loop_
_entity_poly.entity_id
_entity_poly.type
_entity_poly.pdbx_seq_one_letter_code
_entity_poly.pdbx_strand_id
1 'polypeptide(L)'
;MLIVLAAVAVWGRVELRLAAVLAGYPAFFALVFALASAPDSLIGAAIVLKAVTAALAAVLVVLSTPYPQVFAQVQRVTPGIVGDALLMTYRATFVLLGKFSNLVRAVRLRAGISRHEPVRAARAGAAAMGGLLLYAIDLSQRDYDVMRLRGYSGRLKVRPMRSRDRSADALLIAGAACALAIAIVWRVDYSALNPYSWIVPPAALVCLGLAALSRRNS
;
A
#
# COMPACT_ATOMS: atom_id res chain seq x y z
N MET A 1 -0.21 -15.48 -12.45
CA MET A 1 -0.47 -14.55 -11.33
C MET A 1 0.20 -13.19 -11.55
N LEU A 2 1.54 -13.10 -11.58
CA LEU A 2 2.28 -11.82 -11.76
C LEU A 2 1.87 -11.07 -13.04
N ILE A 3 1.78 -11.79 -14.16
CA ILE A 3 1.43 -11.24 -15.47
C ILE A 3 0.01 -10.65 -15.48
N VAL A 4 -0.93 -11.31 -14.77
CA VAL A 4 -2.33 -10.84 -14.66
C VAL A 4 -2.40 -9.56 -13.82
N LEU A 5 -1.69 -9.51 -12.70
CA LEU A 5 -1.62 -8.31 -11.86
C LEU A 5 -0.93 -7.14 -12.57
N ALA A 6 0.12 -7.42 -13.35
CA ALA A 6 0.77 -6.42 -14.20
C ALA A 6 -0.18 -5.91 -15.30
N ALA A 7 -0.96 -6.78 -15.93
CA ALA A 7 -1.96 -6.40 -16.92
C ALA A 7 -3.04 -5.48 -16.33
N VAL A 8 -3.56 -5.83 -15.14
CA VAL A 8 -4.54 -5.01 -14.41
C VAL A 8 -3.93 -3.67 -13.99
N ALA A 9 -2.65 -3.63 -13.58
CA ALA A 9 -1.95 -2.38 -13.26
C ALA A 9 -1.77 -1.46 -14.48
N VAL A 10 -1.45 -2.04 -15.64
CA VAL A 10 -1.36 -1.31 -16.92
C VAL A 10 -2.72 -0.78 -17.36
N TRP A 11 -3.80 -1.50 -17.08
CA TRP A 11 -5.18 -1.11 -17.42
C TRP A 11 -5.80 -0.09 -16.47
N GLY A 12 -5.48 -0.16 -15.18
CA GLY A 12 -6.02 0.74 -14.15
C GLY A 12 -5.53 2.20 -14.22
N ARG A 13 -4.85 2.62 -15.30
CA ARG A 13 -4.18 3.93 -15.45
C ARG A 13 -3.27 4.30 -14.27
N VAL A 14 -2.71 3.29 -13.62
CA VAL A 14 -1.76 3.47 -12.53
C VAL A 14 -0.44 3.94 -13.13
N GLU A 15 0.23 4.91 -12.50
CA GLU A 15 1.57 5.33 -12.93
C GLU A 15 2.55 4.15 -12.80
N LEU A 16 2.79 3.46 -13.92
CA LEU A 16 3.59 2.23 -13.98
C LEU A 16 4.99 2.41 -13.36
N ARG A 17 5.52 3.64 -13.42
CA ARG A 17 6.79 4.02 -12.80
C ARG A 17 6.73 3.95 -11.28
N LEU A 18 5.69 4.49 -10.66
CA LEU A 18 5.51 4.42 -9.21
C LEU A 18 5.31 2.98 -8.74
N ALA A 19 4.49 2.23 -9.48
CA ALA A 19 4.23 0.83 -9.16
C ALA A 19 5.52 -0.03 -9.24
N ALA A 20 6.34 0.19 -10.28
CA ALA A 20 7.62 -0.48 -10.44
C ALA A 20 8.63 -0.09 -9.34
N VAL A 21 8.71 1.20 -8.98
CA VAL A 21 9.61 1.67 -7.91
C VAL A 21 9.20 1.09 -6.55
N LEU A 22 7.91 1.10 -6.21
CA LEU A 22 7.41 0.54 -4.95
C LEU A 22 7.58 -0.99 -4.89
N ALA A 23 7.32 -1.71 -5.99
CA ALA A 23 7.52 -3.15 -6.05
C ALA A 23 9.01 -3.55 -6.09
N GLY A 24 9.89 -2.64 -6.52
CA GLY A 24 11.33 -2.83 -6.50
C GLY A 24 11.91 -3.01 -5.10
N TYR A 25 11.32 -2.38 -4.08
CA TYR A 25 11.79 -2.49 -2.71
C TYR A 25 11.65 -3.93 -2.14
N PRO A 26 10.46 -4.58 -2.16
CA PRO A 26 10.33 -5.98 -1.79
C PRO A 26 11.15 -6.93 -2.67
N ALA A 27 11.29 -6.64 -3.97
CA ALA A 27 12.09 -7.45 -4.89
C ALA A 27 13.56 -7.48 -4.47
N PHE A 28 14.12 -6.32 -4.11
CA PHE A 28 15.50 -6.21 -3.62
C PHE A 28 15.72 -7.02 -2.34
N PHE A 29 14.83 -6.88 -1.34
CA PHE A 29 14.93 -7.65 -0.10
C PHE A 29 14.76 -9.16 -0.31
N ALA A 30 13.84 -9.57 -1.19
CA ALA A 30 13.65 -10.98 -1.53
C ALA A 30 14.86 -11.55 -2.27
N LEU A 31 15.53 -10.76 -3.11
CA LEU A 31 16.75 -11.16 -3.81
C LEU A 31 17.90 -11.36 -2.81
N VAL A 32 18.11 -10.41 -1.89
CA VAL A 32 19.13 -10.53 -0.83
C VAL A 32 18.86 -11.77 0.02
N PHE A 33 17.61 -12.03 0.39
CA PHE A 33 17.21 -13.22 1.13
C PHE A 33 17.46 -14.51 0.34
N ALA A 34 17.10 -14.54 -0.94
CA ALA A 34 17.30 -15.70 -1.81
C ALA A 34 18.80 -16.02 -1.96
N LEU A 35 19.65 -15.01 -2.15
CA LEU A 35 21.11 -15.16 -2.23
C LEU A 35 21.72 -15.64 -0.90
N ALA A 36 21.16 -15.23 0.24
CA ALA A 36 21.69 -15.56 1.56
C ALA A 36 21.24 -16.93 2.09
N SER A 37 20.08 -17.46 1.67
CA SER A 37 19.47 -18.63 2.30
C SER A 37 19.03 -19.76 1.36
N ALA A 38 19.03 -19.58 0.03
CA ALA A 38 18.52 -20.62 -0.86
C ALA A 38 19.58 -21.70 -1.15
N PRO A 39 19.32 -22.99 -0.83
CA PRO A 39 20.18 -24.11 -1.22
C PRO A 39 20.10 -24.42 -2.73
N ASP A 40 19.02 -23.99 -3.38
CA ASP A 40 18.72 -24.27 -4.79
C ASP A 40 18.17 -23.02 -5.49
N SER A 41 18.65 -22.77 -6.71
CA SER A 41 18.34 -21.60 -7.54
C SER A 41 16.85 -21.47 -7.88
N LEU A 42 16.16 -22.61 -8.02
CA LEU A 42 14.73 -22.67 -8.34
C LEU A 42 13.85 -22.19 -7.18
N ILE A 43 14.21 -22.55 -5.95
CA ILE A 43 13.48 -22.12 -4.74
C ILE A 43 13.68 -20.62 -4.50
N GLY A 44 14.91 -20.13 -4.69
CA GLY A 44 15.22 -18.71 -4.63
C GLY A 44 14.39 -17.88 -5.61
N ALA A 45 14.30 -18.32 -6.87
CA ALA A 45 13.47 -17.66 -7.88
C ALA A 45 11.98 -17.65 -7.50
N ALA A 46 11.45 -18.75 -6.95
CA ALA A 46 10.06 -18.82 -6.51
C ALA A 46 9.75 -17.86 -5.35
N ILE A 47 10.67 -17.68 -4.39
CA ILE A 47 10.54 -16.73 -3.28
C ILE A 47 10.46 -15.30 -3.81
N VAL A 48 11.37 -14.93 -4.72
CA VAL A 48 11.38 -13.59 -5.34
C VAL A 48 10.09 -13.35 -6.12
N LEU A 49 9.66 -14.31 -6.94
CA LEU A 49 8.43 -14.18 -7.72
C LEU A 49 7.19 -14.03 -6.83
N LYS A 50 7.13 -14.76 -5.72
CA LYS A 50 6.05 -14.67 -4.73
C LYS A 50 6.05 -13.31 -4.00
N ALA A 51 7.23 -12.81 -3.65
CA ALA A 51 7.36 -11.49 -3.03
C ALA A 51 6.92 -10.38 -3.99
N VAL A 52 7.36 -10.43 -5.24
CA VAL A 52 6.99 -9.44 -6.27
C VAL A 52 5.49 -9.50 -6.57
N THR A 53 4.90 -10.69 -6.69
CA THR A 53 3.44 -10.82 -6.90
C THR A 53 2.63 -10.23 -5.74
N ALA A 54 3.01 -10.52 -4.50
CA ALA A 54 2.35 -9.95 -3.32
C ALA A 54 2.50 -8.42 -3.25
N ALA A 55 3.71 -7.92 -3.55
CA ALA A 55 3.98 -6.49 -3.58
C ALA A 55 3.15 -5.77 -4.65
N LEU A 56 3.09 -6.32 -5.87
CA LEU A 56 2.31 -5.74 -6.97
C LEU A 56 0.82 -5.71 -6.62
N ALA A 57 0.29 -6.76 -6.00
CA ALA A 57 -1.10 -6.80 -5.54
C ALA A 57 -1.38 -5.70 -4.49
N ALA A 58 -0.51 -5.55 -3.48
CA ALA A 58 -0.67 -4.54 -2.45
C ALA A 58 -0.57 -3.10 -3.02
N VAL A 59 0.40 -2.85 -3.90
CA VAL A 59 0.57 -1.58 -4.60
C VAL A 59 -0.65 -1.23 -5.43
N LEU A 60 -1.24 -2.20 -6.12
CA LEU A 60 -2.45 -1.99 -6.93
C LEU A 60 -3.63 -1.56 -6.06
N VAL A 61 -3.82 -2.18 -4.89
CA VAL A 61 -4.86 -1.76 -3.92
C VAL A 61 -4.61 -0.34 -3.42
N VAL A 62 -3.38 -0.03 -3.05
CA VAL A 62 -3.01 1.30 -2.51
C VAL A 62 -3.16 2.42 -3.53
N LEU A 63 -2.82 2.17 -4.80
CA LEU A 63 -2.91 3.20 -5.86
C LEU A 63 -4.32 3.34 -6.43
N SER A 64 -5.14 2.28 -6.40
CA SER A 64 -6.52 2.33 -6.91
C SER A 64 -7.54 2.87 -5.91
N THR A 65 -7.30 2.69 -4.60
CA THR A 65 -8.28 3.03 -3.55
C THR A 65 -7.72 4.07 -2.57
N PRO A 66 -8.42 5.19 -2.31
CA PRO A 66 -8.03 6.14 -1.28
C PRO A 66 -7.94 5.47 0.11
N TYR A 67 -6.85 5.69 0.84
CA TYR A 67 -6.61 5.13 2.19
C TYR A 67 -7.83 5.22 3.14
N PRO A 68 -8.59 6.33 3.23
CA PRO A 68 -9.78 6.40 4.09
C PRO A 68 -10.87 5.39 3.73
N GLN A 69 -11.00 5.02 2.46
CA GLN A 69 -11.99 4.03 2.01
C GLN A 69 -11.57 2.61 2.37
N VAL A 70 -10.28 2.31 2.36
CA VAL A 70 -9.75 1.02 2.86
C VAL A 70 -10.07 0.88 4.34
N PHE A 71 -9.84 1.93 5.14
CA PHE A 71 -10.15 1.92 6.57
C PHE A 71 -11.66 1.80 6.86
N ALA A 72 -12.52 2.37 6.01
CA ALA A 72 -13.97 2.18 6.14
C ALA A 72 -14.42 0.72 5.93
N GLN A 73 -13.67 -0.08 5.16
CA GLN A 73 -13.91 -1.53 5.05
C GLN A 73 -13.39 -2.27 6.27
N VAL A 74 -12.19 -1.93 6.75
CA VAL A 74 -11.60 -2.50 7.97
C VAL A 74 -12.50 -2.24 9.19
N GLN A 75 -13.10 -1.07 9.27
CA GLN A 75 -14.10 -0.69 10.29
C GLN A 75 -15.30 -1.62 10.40
N ARG A 76 -15.64 -2.40 9.36
CA ARG A 76 -16.72 -3.39 9.45
C ARG A 76 -16.35 -4.62 10.26
N VAL A 77 -15.06 -4.94 10.31
CA VAL A 77 -14.53 -6.14 10.96
C VAL A 77 -13.96 -5.80 12.35
N THR A 78 -13.49 -4.56 12.53
CA THR A 78 -12.84 -4.11 13.76
C THR A 78 -13.81 -3.34 14.66
N PRO A 79 -13.67 -3.38 16.01
CA PRO A 79 -14.49 -2.56 16.90
C PRO A 79 -14.46 -1.07 16.50
N GLY A 80 -15.61 -0.39 16.60
CA GLY A 80 -15.76 1.01 16.15
C GLY A 80 -14.69 1.97 16.70
N ILE A 81 -14.23 1.75 17.94
CA ILE A 81 -13.16 2.55 18.57
C ILE A 81 -11.85 2.48 17.78
N VAL A 82 -11.45 1.29 17.31
CA VAL A 82 -10.22 1.11 16.53
C VAL A 82 -10.36 1.78 15.17
N GLY A 83 -11.56 1.66 14.60
CA GLY A 83 -11.95 2.36 13.38
C GLY A 83 -11.75 3.86 13.44
N ASP A 84 -12.25 4.46 14.51
CA ASP A 84 -12.18 5.89 14.76
C ASP A 84 -10.74 6.34 15.02
N ALA A 85 -10.00 5.55 15.79
CA ALA A 85 -8.58 5.76 16.03
C ALA A 85 -7.80 5.78 14.70
N LEU A 86 -8.03 4.82 13.80
CA LEU A 86 -7.37 4.76 12.48
C LEU A 86 -7.57 6.04 11.66
N LEU A 87 -8.79 6.58 11.63
CA LEU A 87 -9.09 7.81 10.89
C LEU A 87 -8.48 9.05 11.54
N MET A 88 -8.52 9.11 12.87
CA MET A 88 -7.88 10.20 13.62
C MET A 88 -6.36 10.17 13.46
N THR A 89 -5.75 8.99 13.52
CA THR A 89 -4.32 8.79 13.25
C THR A 89 -3.99 9.23 11.84
N TYR A 90 -4.75 8.79 10.83
CA TYR A 90 -4.54 9.22 9.44
C TYR A 90 -4.58 10.75 9.30
N ARG A 91 -5.62 11.41 9.86
CA ARG A 91 -5.73 12.87 9.83
C ARG A 91 -4.55 13.55 10.55
N ALA A 92 -4.21 13.07 11.74
CA ALA A 92 -3.10 13.58 12.53
C ALA A 92 -1.76 13.41 11.81
N THR A 93 -1.56 12.31 11.06
CA THR A 93 -0.34 12.09 10.27
C THR A 93 -0.11 13.22 9.26
N PHE A 94 -1.12 13.67 8.51
CA PHE A 94 -0.93 14.78 7.57
C PHE A 94 -0.62 16.11 8.26
N VAL A 95 -1.31 16.39 9.37
CA VAL A 95 -1.06 17.60 10.16
C VAL A 95 0.36 17.60 10.73
N LEU A 96 0.78 16.48 11.32
CA LEU A 96 2.11 16.30 11.89
C LEU A 96 3.19 16.30 10.82
N LEU A 97 2.93 15.75 9.63
CA LEU A 97 3.88 15.74 8.53
C LEU A 97 4.22 17.16 8.05
N GLY A 98 3.21 18.04 7.96
CA GLY A 98 3.43 19.46 7.65
C GLY A 98 4.20 20.20 8.76
N LYS A 99 3.96 19.86 10.03
CA LYS A 99 4.74 20.41 11.15
C LYS A 99 6.17 19.87 11.14
N PHE A 100 6.35 18.59 10.86
CA PHE A 100 7.65 17.94 10.73
C PHE A 100 8.48 18.56 9.62
N SER A 101 7.92 18.83 8.44
CA SER A 101 8.67 19.47 7.34
C SER A 101 9.16 20.87 7.72
N ASN A 102 8.32 21.65 8.40
CA ASN A 102 8.69 22.98 8.89
C ASN A 102 9.75 22.91 9.99
N LEU A 103 9.62 21.95 10.90
CA LEU A 103 10.56 21.68 11.97
C LEU A 103 11.93 21.25 11.43
N VAL A 104 11.97 20.32 10.47
CA VAL A 104 13.22 19.90 9.79
C VAL A 104 13.88 21.09 9.08
N ARG A 105 13.09 21.95 8.42
CA ARG A 105 13.61 23.18 7.80
C ARG A 105 14.18 24.15 8.84
N ALA A 106 13.49 24.35 9.97
CA ALA A 106 13.98 25.19 11.06
C ALA A 106 15.25 24.64 11.70
N VAL A 107 15.33 23.33 11.95
CA VAL A 107 16.54 22.66 12.44
C VAL A 107 17.69 22.84 11.45
N ARG A 108 17.43 22.67 10.14
CA ARG A 108 18.44 22.90 9.09
C ARG A 108 19.02 24.31 9.14
N LEU A 109 18.16 25.32 9.31
CA LEU A 109 18.56 26.73 9.36
C LEU A 109 19.27 27.10 10.68
N ARG A 110 18.83 26.55 11.81
CA ARG A 110 19.31 26.94 13.15
C ARG A 110 20.52 26.16 13.62
N ALA A 111 20.58 24.87 13.31
CA ALA A 111 21.71 24.02 13.69
C ALA A 111 22.88 24.15 12.72
N GLY A 112 22.65 24.72 11.52
CA GLY A 112 23.64 24.81 10.45
C GLY A 112 24.23 23.43 10.18
N ILE A 113 23.52 22.57 9.45
CA ILE A 113 23.97 21.20 9.17
C ILE A 113 25.25 21.25 8.33
N SER A 114 26.36 21.47 9.00
CA SER A 114 27.70 21.25 8.48
C SER A 114 27.90 19.75 8.49
N ARG A 115 28.30 19.19 7.35
CA ARG A 115 28.60 17.75 7.20
C ARG A 115 29.60 17.21 8.23
N HIS A 116 30.33 18.11 8.90
CA HIS A 116 31.40 17.80 9.82
C HIS A 116 30.96 17.52 11.28
N GLU A 117 29.71 17.80 11.69
CA GLU A 117 29.25 17.58 13.09
C GLU A 117 27.94 16.76 13.18
N PRO A 118 27.96 15.44 12.93
CA PRO A 118 26.75 14.61 12.94
C PRO A 118 26.07 14.52 14.32
N VAL A 119 26.85 14.60 15.41
CA VAL A 119 26.32 14.50 16.79
C VAL A 119 25.46 15.72 17.14
N ARG A 120 25.90 16.92 16.73
CA ARG A 120 25.16 18.16 16.99
C ARG A 120 23.88 18.20 16.17
N ALA A 121 23.92 17.74 14.93
CA ALA A 121 22.74 17.58 14.08
C ALA A 121 21.74 16.56 14.66
N ALA A 122 22.23 15.42 15.17
CA ALA A 122 21.39 14.41 15.81
C ALA A 122 20.73 14.95 17.10
N ARG A 123 21.46 15.68 17.94
CA ARG A 123 20.94 16.29 19.17
C ARG A 123 19.88 17.35 18.87
N ALA A 124 20.10 18.18 17.86
CA ALA A 124 19.11 19.16 17.40
C ALA A 124 17.87 18.47 16.82
N GLY A 125 18.03 17.38 16.07
CA GLY A 125 16.94 16.55 15.58
C GLY A 125 16.12 15.92 16.71
N ALA A 126 16.79 15.35 17.72
CA ALA A 126 16.15 14.76 18.89
C ALA A 126 15.34 15.78 19.69
N ALA A 127 15.91 16.97 19.94
CA ALA A 127 15.20 18.06 20.62
C ALA A 127 13.95 18.50 19.83
N ALA A 128 14.07 18.57 18.51
CA ALA A 128 12.96 18.92 17.63
C ALA A 128 11.87 17.84 17.61
N MET A 129 12.24 16.56 17.64
CA MET A 129 11.31 15.44 17.77
C MET A 129 10.57 15.45 19.10
N GLY A 130 11.25 15.79 20.19
CA GLY A 130 10.61 16.01 21.49
C GLY A 130 9.53 17.09 21.42
N GLY A 131 9.84 18.24 20.81
CA GLY A 131 8.84 19.30 20.60
C GLY A 131 7.65 18.87 19.73
N LEU A 132 7.90 18.08 18.68
CA LEU A 132 6.82 17.55 17.83
C LEU A 132 5.93 16.55 18.59
N LEU A 133 6.52 15.75 19.49
CA LEU A 133 5.78 14.81 20.33
C LEU A 133 4.85 15.55 21.31
N LEU A 134 5.35 16.58 22.01
CA LEU A 134 4.50 17.41 22.88
C LEU A 134 3.36 18.04 22.08
N TYR A 135 3.67 18.59 20.90
CA TYR A 135 2.64 19.14 20.01
C TYR A 135 1.59 18.09 19.59
N ALA A 136 1.99 16.85 19.33
CA ALA A 136 1.05 15.78 19.00
C ALA A 136 0.10 15.44 20.16
N ILE A 137 0.61 15.47 21.41
CA ILE A 137 -0.20 15.25 22.61
C ILE A 137 -1.22 16.39 22.76
N ASP A 138 -0.77 17.65 22.70
CA ASP A 138 -1.66 18.82 22.78
C ASP A 138 -2.72 18.81 21.66
N LEU A 139 -2.32 18.42 20.45
CA LEU A 139 -3.22 18.29 19.30
C LEU A 139 -4.31 17.25 19.58
N SER A 140 -3.93 16.08 20.13
CA SER A 140 -4.90 15.01 20.41
C SER A 140 -5.93 15.40 21.47
N GLN A 141 -5.51 16.12 22.51
CA GLN A 141 -6.41 16.65 23.54
C GLN A 141 -7.37 17.67 22.95
N ARG A 142 -6.85 18.63 22.19
CA ARG A 142 -7.68 19.69 21.57
C ARG A 142 -8.68 19.12 20.57
N ASP A 143 -8.25 18.17 19.73
CA ASP A 143 -9.15 17.51 18.78
C ASP A 143 -10.23 16.71 19.50
N TYR A 144 -9.90 16.03 20.60
CA TYR A 144 -10.88 15.32 21.44
C TYR A 144 -11.90 16.27 22.07
N ASP A 145 -11.47 17.41 22.62
CA ASP A 145 -12.36 18.41 23.22
C ASP A 145 -13.34 18.99 22.19
N VAL A 146 -12.85 19.30 20.98
CA VAL A 146 -13.70 19.77 19.87
C VAL A 146 -14.70 18.70 19.46
N MET A 147 -14.30 17.43 19.41
CA MET A 147 -15.21 16.33 19.12
C MET A 147 -16.30 16.20 20.20
N ARG A 148 -15.93 16.32 21.48
CA ARG A 148 -16.87 16.26 22.60
C ARG A 148 -17.90 17.39 22.55
N LEU A 149 -17.47 18.62 22.23
CA LEU A 149 -18.36 19.77 22.04
C LEU A 149 -19.35 19.59 20.88
N ARG A 150 -18.97 18.84 19.83
CA ARG A 150 -19.83 18.52 18.68
C ARG A 150 -20.77 17.34 18.92
N GLY A 151 -20.84 16.82 20.15
CA GLY A 151 -21.71 15.69 20.50
C GLY A 151 -21.14 14.32 20.15
N TYR A 152 -19.81 14.17 20.15
CA TYR A 152 -19.18 12.87 19.95
C TYR A 152 -19.58 11.87 21.06
N SER A 153 -20.29 10.81 20.69
CA SER A 153 -20.79 9.77 21.59
C SER A 153 -19.98 8.47 21.51
N GLY A 154 -18.68 8.55 21.17
CA GLY A 154 -17.80 7.39 21.09
C GLY A 154 -17.87 6.58 19.78
N ARG A 155 -18.51 7.11 18.73
CA ARG A 155 -18.48 6.54 17.36
C ARG A 155 -18.49 7.64 16.30
N LEU A 156 -17.51 7.65 15.40
CA LEU A 156 -17.59 8.45 14.16
C LEU A 156 -18.35 7.66 13.09
N LYS A 157 -19.46 8.24 12.61
CA LYS A 157 -20.18 7.69 11.45
C LYS A 157 -19.50 8.15 10.17
N VAL A 158 -18.75 7.25 9.55
CA VAL A 158 -18.10 7.50 8.25
C VAL A 158 -19.10 7.19 7.15
N ARG A 159 -19.42 8.18 6.32
CA ARG A 159 -20.26 7.95 5.15
C ARG A 159 -19.39 7.39 4.03
N PRO A 160 -19.70 6.21 3.45
CA PRO A 160 -18.92 5.68 2.36
C PRO A 160 -18.97 6.64 1.18
N MET A 161 -17.79 7.04 0.67
CA MET A 161 -17.70 7.79 -0.58
C MET A 161 -18.22 6.91 -1.70
N ARG A 162 -19.20 7.43 -2.46
CA ARG A 162 -19.77 6.74 -3.60
C ARG A 162 -18.73 6.78 -4.73
N SER A 163 -18.36 5.61 -5.25
CA SER A 163 -17.43 5.53 -6.36
C SER A 163 -17.93 6.34 -7.55
N ARG A 164 -17.00 7.06 -8.18
CA ARG A 164 -17.26 7.95 -9.30
C ARG A 164 -17.45 7.19 -10.61
N ASP A 165 -16.95 5.96 -10.71
CA ASP A 165 -17.01 5.17 -11.94
C ASP A 165 -17.24 3.68 -11.67
N ARG A 166 -18.51 3.27 -11.76
CA ARG A 166 -18.99 1.93 -11.33
C ARG A 166 -18.53 0.80 -12.26
N SER A 167 -18.22 1.12 -13.51
CA SER A 167 -17.76 0.17 -14.53
C SER A 167 -16.30 -0.26 -14.28
N ALA A 168 -15.43 0.68 -13.94
CA ALA A 168 -14.02 0.42 -13.62
C ALA A 168 -13.89 -0.45 -12.35
N ASP A 169 -14.68 -0.15 -11.31
CA ASP A 169 -14.69 -0.94 -10.07
C ASP A 169 -15.18 -2.37 -10.31
N ALA A 170 -16.27 -2.54 -11.07
CA ALA A 170 -16.80 -3.86 -11.39
C ALA A 170 -15.79 -4.71 -12.18
N LEU A 171 -15.03 -4.09 -13.09
CA LEU A 171 -14.01 -4.77 -13.88
C LEU A 171 -12.80 -5.17 -13.05
N LEU A 172 -12.35 -4.31 -12.12
CA LEU A 172 -11.26 -4.62 -11.18
C LEU A 172 -11.65 -5.78 -10.25
N ILE A 173 -12.89 -5.78 -9.76
CA ILE A 173 -13.43 -6.87 -8.92
C ILE A 173 -13.50 -8.17 -9.74
N ALA A 174 -13.97 -8.12 -10.99
CA ALA A 174 -14.02 -9.28 -11.88
C ALA A 174 -12.61 -9.84 -12.16
N GLY A 175 -11.63 -8.99 -12.46
CA GLY A 175 -10.24 -9.39 -12.64
C GLY A 175 -9.62 -10.03 -11.40
N ALA A 176 -9.89 -9.47 -10.22
CA ALA A 176 -9.45 -10.03 -8.94
C ALA A 176 -10.12 -11.37 -8.62
N ALA A 177 -11.42 -11.51 -8.90
CA ALA A 177 -12.17 -12.75 -8.71
C ALA A 177 -11.67 -13.87 -9.64
N CYS A 178 -11.42 -13.56 -10.92
CA CYS A 178 -10.82 -14.50 -11.87
C CYS A 178 -9.43 -14.95 -11.41
N ALA A 179 -8.59 -14.02 -10.96
CA ALA A 179 -7.27 -14.35 -10.41
C ALA A 179 -7.40 -15.28 -9.19
N LEU A 180 -8.30 -14.96 -8.26
CA LEU A 180 -8.51 -15.76 -7.04
C LEU A 180 -9.05 -17.16 -7.36
N ALA A 181 -9.99 -17.28 -8.31
CA ALA A 181 -10.50 -18.57 -8.78
C ALA A 181 -9.37 -19.44 -9.38
N ILE A 182 -8.53 -18.85 -10.23
CA ILE A 182 -7.35 -19.54 -10.80
C ILE A 182 -6.39 -20.00 -9.68
N ALA A 183 -6.19 -19.19 -8.64
CA ALA A 183 -5.33 -19.55 -7.51
C ALA A 183 -5.91 -20.67 -6.62
N ILE A 184 -7.22 -20.67 -6.38
CA ILE A 184 -7.89 -21.70 -5.56
C ILE A 184 -7.87 -23.05 -6.27
N VAL A 185 -8.23 -23.09 -7.55
CA VAL A 185 -8.21 -24.33 -8.36
C VAL A 185 -6.82 -24.97 -8.32
N TRP A 186 -5.78 -24.15 -8.47
CA TRP A 186 -4.40 -24.63 -8.40
C TRP A 186 -3.98 -25.12 -7.00
N ARG A 187 -4.50 -24.54 -5.93
CA ARG A 187 -4.17 -24.94 -4.56
C ARG A 187 -4.85 -26.27 -4.17
N VAL A 188 -6.03 -26.54 -4.71
CA VAL A 188 -6.83 -27.73 -4.38
C VAL A 188 -6.35 -28.94 -5.19
N ASP A 189 -5.95 -28.77 -6.45
CA ASP A 189 -5.64 -29.89 -7.36
C ASP A 189 -4.13 -30.13 -7.59
N TYR A 190 -3.29 -29.88 -6.58
CA TYR A 190 -1.82 -29.98 -6.66
C TYR A 190 -1.30 -31.37 -7.09
N SER A 191 -2.05 -32.45 -6.86
CA SER A 191 -1.67 -33.83 -7.23
C SER A 191 -2.09 -34.25 -8.64
N ALA A 192 -3.03 -33.54 -9.29
CA ALA A 192 -3.59 -33.94 -10.60
C ALA A 192 -3.07 -33.10 -11.79
N LEU A 193 -2.59 -31.87 -11.56
CA LEU A 193 -2.20 -30.92 -12.63
C LEU A 193 -0.70 -30.80 -12.91
N ASN A 194 0.15 -31.64 -12.30
CA ASN A 194 1.59 -31.69 -12.63
C ASN A 194 1.88 -31.84 -14.15
N PRO A 195 1.06 -32.58 -14.96
CA PRO A 195 1.26 -32.69 -16.40
C PRO A 195 0.85 -31.48 -17.26
N TYR A 196 0.09 -30.51 -16.71
CA TYR A 196 -0.56 -29.43 -17.49
C TYR A 196 -0.10 -28.00 -17.13
N SER A 197 1.06 -27.87 -16.47
CA SER A 197 1.67 -26.58 -16.09
C SER A 197 1.97 -25.62 -17.26
N TRP A 198 1.99 -26.13 -18.49
CA TRP A 198 2.31 -25.40 -19.73
C TRP A 198 1.13 -24.58 -20.31
N ILE A 199 -0.11 -24.79 -19.86
CA ILE A 199 -1.32 -24.10 -20.37
C ILE A 199 -1.52 -22.69 -19.76
N VAL A 200 -0.91 -22.43 -18.60
CA VAL A 200 -1.08 -21.17 -17.85
C VAL A 200 -0.40 -19.95 -18.49
N PRO A 201 0.84 -20.02 -19.04
CA PRO A 201 1.45 -18.87 -19.70
C PRO A 201 0.69 -18.32 -20.92
N PRO A 202 0.15 -19.13 -21.86
CA PRO A 202 -0.59 -18.60 -23.01
C PRO A 202 -1.92 -17.96 -22.61
N ALA A 203 -2.64 -18.51 -21.63
CA ALA A 203 -3.88 -17.89 -21.13
C ALA A 203 -3.63 -16.51 -20.50
N ALA A 204 -2.50 -16.35 -19.78
CA ALA A 204 -2.09 -15.06 -19.24
C ALA A 204 -1.67 -14.06 -20.34
N LEU A 205 -1.03 -14.54 -21.42
CA LEU A 205 -0.69 -13.73 -22.60
C LEU A 205 -1.93 -13.29 -23.39
N VAL A 206 -2.96 -14.14 -23.50
CA VAL A 206 -4.23 -13.79 -24.15
C VAL A 206 -4.96 -12.70 -23.38
N CYS A 207 -5.03 -12.79 -22.04
CA CYS A 207 -5.57 -11.71 -21.20
C CYS A 207 -4.77 -10.40 -21.33
N LEU A 208 -3.44 -10.48 -21.48
CA LEU A 208 -2.57 -9.33 -21.75
C LEU A 208 -2.84 -8.71 -23.12
N GLY A 209 -3.05 -9.55 -24.15
CA GLY A 209 -3.36 -9.13 -25.51
C GLY A 209 -4.70 -8.42 -25.60
N LEU A 210 -5.75 -8.96 -24.96
CA LEU A 210 -7.07 -8.33 -24.90
C LEU A 210 -7.02 -6.99 -24.14
N ALA A 211 -6.20 -6.90 -23.09
CA ALA A 211 -5.96 -5.64 -22.39
C ALA A 211 -5.21 -4.61 -23.28
N ALA A 212 -4.19 -5.04 -24.03
CA ALA A 212 -3.43 -4.17 -24.91
C ALA A 212 -4.25 -3.67 -26.12
N LEU A 213 -5.12 -4.51 -26.69
CA LEU A 213 -5.98 -4.19 -27.83
C LEU A 213 -7.07 -3.17 -27.48
N SER A 214 -7.65 -3.24 -26.28
CA SER A 214 -8.64 -2.26 -25.83
C SER A 214 -8.05 -0.86 -25.56
N ARG A 215 -6.71 -0.74 -25.46
CA ARG A 215 -6.01 0.54 -25.30
C ARG A 215 -5.84 1.31 -26.62
N ARG A 216 -6.04 0.65 -27.76
CA ARG A 216 -5.90 1.27 -29.09
C ARG A 216 -7.20 1.91 -29.59
N ASN A 217 -8.33 1.63 -28.93
CA ASN A 217 -9.66 2.04 -29.37
C ASN A 217 -10.29 3.14 -28.49
N SER A 218 -9.52 3.78 -27.60
CA SER A 218 -9.89 4.98 -26.82
C SER A 218 -8.73 5.97 -26.80
#